data_AF-A0A0C2YKN3-F1
#
_entry.id   AF-A0A0C2YKN3-F1
#
_cell.length_a   1.000
_cell.length_b   1.000
_cell.length_c   1.000
_cell.angle_alpha   90.00
_cell.angle_beta   90.00
_cell.angle_gamma   90.00
#
_symmetry.space_group_name_H-M   'P 1'
#
loop_
_entity.id
_entity.type
_entity.pdbx_description
1 polymer ?
#
loop_
_entity_poly.entity_id
_entity_poly.type
_entity_poly.pdbx_seq_one_letter_code
_entity_poly.pdbx_strand_id
1 'polypeptide(L)'
;MRKLLLILPLLIASPAGAAESWGLPGEQAASFAGIVVDIQCALTRDCPKDCGAGRRQLGLLKKDGALILAMKNADPFAGATRDLLPFCGKSVTVDGLFTSNEGVRAFALQRIKPPGGEWIAANGFVRDWVKAHNSSEAEEWYRHDEAAQARIKTEGKLGLGPGQ
;
A
#
# COMPACT_ATOMS: atom_id res chain seq x y z
N MET A 1 -57.63 -13.97 12.37
CA MET A 1 -56.91 -13.37 11.22
C MET A 1 -55.63 -12.72 11.74
N ARG A 2 -54.49 -13.39 11.64
CA ARG A 2 -53.21 -12.90 12.17
C ARG A 2 -52.27 -12.74 10.97
N LYS A 3 -52.11 -11.50 10.50
CA LYS A 3 -51.19 -11.16 9.41
C LYS A 3 -49.76 -11.43 9.90
N LEU A 4 -49.11 -12.43 9.31
CA LEU A 4 -47.70 -12.71 9.53
C LEU A 4 -46.90 -11.71 8.67
N LEU A 5 -46.37 -10.65 9.30
CA LEU A 5 -45.39 -9.78 8.66
C LEU A 5 -44.08 -10.55 8.53
N LEU A 6 -43.69 -10.91 7.30
CA LEU A 6 -42.35 -11.37 6.97
C LEU A 6 -41.41 -10.15 7.00
N ILE A 7 -40.59 -10.07 8.05
CA ILE A 7 -39.44 -9.17 8.09
C ILE A 7 -38.29 -9.89 7.38
N LEU A 8 -37.97 -9.44 6.17
CA LEU A 8 -36.82 -9.93 5.42
C LEU A 8 -35.56 -9.25 5.97
N PRO A 9 -34.56 -10.00 6.48
CA PRO A 9 -33.32 -9.39 6.93
C PRO A 9 -32.54 -8.92 5.70
N LEU A 10 -32.38 -7.60 5.58
CA LEU A 10 -31.52 -6.99 4.58
C LEU A 10 -30.07 -7.24 4.99
N LEU A 11 -29.47 -8.30 4.47
CA LEU A 11 -28.03 -8.54 4.57
C LEU A 11 -27.32 -7.42 3.80
N ILE A 12 -26.84 -6.41 4.53
CA ILE A 12 -25.92 -5.41 4.00
C ILE A 12 -24.60 -6.14 3.75
N ALA A 13 -24.40 -6.58 2.51
CA ALA A 13 -23.11 -7.09 2.07
C ALA A 13 -22.12 -5.92 2.07
N SER A 14 -21.23 -5.86 3.05
CA SER A 14 -20.04 -5.03 2.94
C SER A 14 -19.34 -5.40 1.63
N PRO A 15 -19.03 -4.45 0.73
CA PRO A 15 -18.29 -4.78 -0.46
C PRO A 15 -16.98 -5.43 -0.02
N ALA A 16 -16.68 -6.62 -0.54
CA ALA A 16 -15.48 -7.41 -0.20
C ALA A 16 -14.13 -6.71 -0.53
N GLY A 17 -14.20 -5.45 -0.98
CA GLY A 17 -13.11 -4.58 -1.39
C GLY A 17 -13.17 -3.21 -0.72
N ALA A 18 -13.40 -3.15 0.60
CA ALA A 18 -13.14 -1.93 1.37
C ALA A 18 -11.82 -2.09 2.12
N ALA A 19 -10.96 -1.08 2.02
CA ALA A 19 -9.71 -0.97 2.77
C ALA A 19 -9.96 -0.95 4.28
N GLU A 20 -9.06 -1.57 5.04
CA GLU A 20 -9.09 -1.55 6.49
C GLU A 20 -8.57 -0.21 7.00
N SER A 21 -9.25 0.40 7.97
CA SER A 21 -8.80 1.67 8.56
C SER A 21 -7.49 1.46 9.35
N TRP A 22 -6.58 2.42 9.23
CA TRP A 22 -5.29 2.44 9.95
C TRP A 22 -5.18 3.62 10.93
N GLY A 23 -6.24 4.41 11.11
CA GLY A 23 -6.25 5.57 12.00
C GLY A 23 -5.46 6.77 11.47
N LEU A 24 -5.20 6.84 10.16
CA LEU A 24 -4.54 7.96 9.52
C LEU A 24 -5.44 9.22 9.49
N PRO A 25 -4.86 10.42 9.42
CA PRO A 25 -5.62 11.66 9.27
C PRO A 25 -6.43 11.68 7.96
N GLY A 26 -7.70 12.05 8.06
CA GLY A 26 -8.58 12.24 6.91
C GLY A 26 -8.78 10.97 6.06
N GLU A 27 -8.81 9.80 6.70
CA GLU A 27 -8.98 8.52 6.01
C GLU A 27 -10.26 8.44 5.18
N GLN A 28 -10.10 7.99 3.93
CA GLN A 28 -11.21 7.66 3.06
C GLN A 28 -10.87 6.38 2.28
N ALA A 29 -11.58 5.29 2.58
CA ALA A 29 -11.47 4.05 1.82
C ALA A 29 -11.83 4.29 0.34
N ALA A 30 -11.02 3.76 -0.56
CA ALA A 30 -11.22 3.89 -1.99
C ALA A 30 -10.68 2.67 -2.75
N SER A 31 -11.48 2.22 -3.72
CA SER A 31 -11.05 1.29 -4.76
C SER A 31 -11.24 1.92 -6.14
N PHE A 32 -10.22 1.85 -6.99
CA PHE A 32 -10.26 2.44 -8.32
C PHE A 32 -9.27 1.76 -9.28
N ALA A 33 -9.49 1.93 -10.58
CA ALA A 33 -8.58 1.48 -11.62
C ALA A 33 -7.54 2.56 -11.97
N GLY A 34 -6.30 2.14 -12.25
CA GLY A 34 -5.22 3.01 -12.69
C GLY A 34 -4.11 2.24 -13.42
N ILE A 35 -3.29 2.95 -14.19
CA ILE A 35 -2.07 2.42 -14.80
C ILE A 35 -0.92 2.68 -13.83
N VAL A 36 -0.12 1.66 -13.53
CA VAL A 36 1.10 1.84 -12.73
C VAL A 36 2.15 2.55 -13.57
N VAL A 37 2.66 3.67 -13.05
CA VAL A 37 3.62 4.53 -13.75
C VAL A 37 4.78 4.90 -12.85
N ASP A 38 5.95 5.16 -13.45
CA ASP A 38 6.99 5.98 -12.83
C ASP A 38 6.50 7.44 -12.78
N ILE A 39 6.40 7.99 -11.57
CA ILE A 39 5.91 9.35 -11.32
C ILE A 39 6.79 10.38 -12.04
N GLN A 40 8.11 10.20 -12.03
CA GLN A 40 9.02 11.14 -12.67
C GLN A 40 8.88 11.10 -14.19
N CYS A 41 8.76 9.91 -14.78
CA CYS A 41 8.46 9.75 -16.21
C CYS A 41 7.14 10.44 -16.59
N ALA A 42 6.08 10.28 -15.79
CA ALA A 42 4.78 10.89 -16.04
C ALA A 42 4.85 12.44 -16.03
N LEU A 43 5.66 13.02 -15.15
CA LEU A 43 5.78 14.47 -14.97
C LEU A 43 6.81 15.12 -15.91
N THR A 44 7.91 14.44 -16.20
CA THR A 44 9.11 15.05 -16.83
C THR A 44 9.50 14.42 -18.17
N ARG A 45 8.89 13.29 -18.54
CA ARG A 45 9.26 12.47 -19.72
C ARG A 45 10.63 11.78 -19.61
N ASP A 46 11.32 11.85 -18.47
CA ASP A 46 12.46 10.98 -18.17
C ASP A 46 11.96 9.56 -17.84
N CYS A 47 11.90 8.71 -18.86
CA CYS A 47 11.28 7.39 -18.80
C CYS A 47 12.32 6.27 -18.94
N PRO A 48 13.00 5.89 -17.85
CA PRO A 48 13.88 4.73 -17.89
C PRO A 48 13.07 3.46 -18.15
N LYS A 49 13.75 2.44 -18.69
CA LYS A 49 13.17 1.11 -18.88
C LYS A 49 12.65 0.53 -17.55
N ASP A 50 11.59 -0.28 -17.62
CA ASP A 50 11.04 -1.06 -16.51
C ASP A 50 10.71 -0.20 -15.27
N CYS A 51 10.24 1.03 -15.48
CA CYS A 51 10.00 2.03 -14.43
C CYS A 51 11.22 2.22 -13.50
N GLY A 52 12.43 2.13 -14.05
CA GLY A 52 13.67 2.26 -13.30
C GLY A 52 14.02 1.06 -12.40
N ALA A 53 13.39 -0.09 -12.60
CA ALA A 53 13.69 -1.36 -11.93
C ALA A 53 13.71 -1.25 -10.38
N GLY A 54 12.74 -0.54 -9.82
CA GLY A 54 12.60 -0.36 -8.36
C GLY A 54 13.39 0.82 -7.79
N ARG A 55 14.10 1.60 -8.63
CA ARG A 55 14.83 2.81 -8.22
C ARG A 55 14.03 4.11 -8.40
N ARG A 56 12.81 4.02 -8.92
CA ARG A 56 11.91 5.16 -9.14
C ARG A 56 10.69 5.04 -8.22
N GLN A 57 10.09 6.18 -7.92
CA GLN A 57 8.81 6.21 -7.22
C GLN A 57 7.67 5.89 -8.17
N LEU A 58 6.87 4.91 -7.81
CA LEU A 58 5.74 4.47 -8.61
C LEU A 58 4.44 5.02 -8.07
N GLY A 59 3.52 5.33 -8.98
CA GLY A 59 2.19 5.84 -8.69
C GLY A 59 1.14 5.24 -9.61
N LEU A 60 -0.07 5.77 -9.53
CA LEU A 60 -1.21 5.31 -10.32
C LEU A 60 -1.76 6.46 -11.16
N LEU A 61 -1.72 6.32 -12.48
CA LEU A 61 -2.35 7.25 -13.40
C LEU A 61 -3.78 6.78 -13.69
N LYS A 62 -4.76 7.56 -13.26
CA LYS A 62 -6.18 7.31 -13.55
C LYS A 62 -6.53 7.72 -14.98
N LYS A 63 -7.63 7.18 -15.50
CA LYS A 63 -8.14 7.49 -16.85
C LYS A 63 -8.49 8.97 -17.05
N ASP A 64 -8.86 9.67 -15.98
CA ASP A 64 -9.16 11.11 -15.98
C ASP A 64 -7.89 11.98 -15.93
N GLY A 65 -6.70 11.38 -15.99
CA GLY A 65 -5.42 12.08 -15.97
C GLY A 65 -4.89 12.39 -14.56
N ALA A 66 -5.64 12.05 -13.50
CA ALA A 66 -5.15 12.24 -12.14
C ALA A 66 -4.00 11.27 -11.83
N LEU A 67 -2.85 11.82 -11.46
CA LEU A 67 -1.71 11.07 -10.95
C LEU A 67 -1.82 10.92 -9.43
N ILE A 68 -1.99 9.69 -8.96
CA ILE A 68 -2.15 9.37 -7.55
C ILE A 68 -0.83 8.90 -6.97
N LEU A 69 -0.40 9.57 -5.91
CA LEU A 69 0.80 9.25 -5.15
C LEU A 69 0.50 8.07 -4.22
N ALA A 70 1.17 6.94 -4.45
CA ALA A 70 1.01 5.75 -3.63
C ALA A 70 2.00 5.79 -2.44
N MET A 71 1.55 5.33 -1.28
CA MET A 71 2.38 5.21 -0.07
C MET A 71 2.13 3.89 0.67
N LYS A 72 3.08 3.51 1.53
CA LYS A 72 2.98 2.35 2.44
C LYS A 72 3.94 2.54 3.60
N ASN A 73 3.68 1.92 4.75
CA ASN A 73 4.54 1.94 5.95
C ASN A 73 4.88 3.36 6.45
N ALA A 74 3.96 4.31 6.29
CA ALA A 74 4.17 5.73 6.56
C ALA A 74 5.34 6.38 5.78
N ASP A 75 5.94 5.67 4.82
CA ASP A 75 6.93 6.21 3.90
C ASP A 75 6.21 6.72 2.65
N PRO A 76 6.11 8.06 2.48
CA PRO A 76 5.46 8.62 1.32
C PRO A 76 6.30 8.31 0.07
N PHE A 77 5.62 7.89 -1.00
CA PHE A 77 6.17 7.74 -2.35
C PHE A 77 7.05 6.50 -2.58
N ALA A 78 7.71 5.92 -1.57
CA ALA A 78 8.59 4.76 -1.74
C ALA A 78 8.01 3.43 -1.26
N GLY A 79 7.22 3.43 -0.17
CA GLY A 79 6.78 2.19 0.45
C GLY A 79 5.97 1.28 -0.48
N ALA A 80 5.21 1.84 -1.42
CA ALA A 80 4.37 1.09 -2.35
C ALA A 80 5.10 0.64 -3.63
N THR A 81 6.29 1.18 -3.90
CA THR A 81 7.03 0.91 -5.15
C THR A 81 7.27 -0.58 -5.37
N ARG A 82 7.64 -1.31 -4.31
CA ARG A 82 7.91 -2.74 -4.39
C ARG A 82 6.69 -3.57 -4.80
N ASP A 83 5.50 -3.20 -4.30
CA ASP A 83 4.25 -3.87 -4.64
C ASP A 83 3.76 -3.51 -6.04
N LEU A 84 4.03 -2.30 -6.49
CA LEU A 84 3.61 -1.79 -7.81
C LEU A 84 4.54 -2.23 -8.96
N LEU A 85 5.83 -2.43 -8.69
CA LEU A 85 6.84 -2.70 -9.72
C LEU A 85 6.49 -3.85 -10.70
N PRO A 86 5.94 -5.00 -10.28
CA PRO A 86 5.55 -6.08 -11.19
C PRO A 86 4.48 -5.67 -12.22
N PHE A 87 3.79 -4.57 -11.96
CA PHE A 87 2.70 -4.03 -12.76
C PHE A 87 3.08 -2.77 -13.52
N CYS A 88 4.35 -2.35 -13.54
CA CYS A 88 4.82 -1.20 -14.32
C CYS A 88 4.25 -1.19 -15.74
N GLY A 89 3.59 -0.08 -16.12
CA GLY A 89 2.94 0.11 -17.42
C GLY A 89 1.62 -0.63 -17.62
N LYS A 90 1.15 -1.41 -16.62
CA LYS A 90 -0.07 -2.22 -16.70
C LYS A 90 -1.22 -1.54 -15.95
N SER A 91 -2.43 -1.78 -16.43
CA SER A 91 -3.66 -1.41 -15.71
C SER A 91 -3.87 -2.36 -14.54
N VAL A 92 -4.28 -1.84 -13.40
CA VAL A 92 -4.67 -2.59 -12.20
C VAL A 92 -5.89 -1.94 -11.55
N THR A 93 -6.65 -2.69 -10.78
CA THR A 93 -7.55 -2.13 -9.77
C THR A 93 -6.84 -2.15 -8.43
N VAL A 94 -6.84 -1.04 -7.72
CA VAL A 94 -6.27 -0.95 -6.37
C VAL A 94 -7.36 -0.75 -5.34
N ASP A 95 -7.03 -1.09 -4.11
CA ASP A 95 -7.85 -0.83 -2.93
C ASP A 95 -6.95 -0.38 -1.77
N GLY A 96 -7.42 0.62 -1.03
CA GLY A 96 -6.63 1.30 -0.01
C GLY A 96 -7.32 2.53 0.57
N LEU A 97 -6.54 3.36 1.27
CA LEU A 97 -7.03 4.55 1.95
C LEU A 97 -6.43 5.79 1.31
N PHE A 98 -7.26 6.76 0.94
CA PHE A 98 -6.76 8.13 0.88
C PHE A 98 -6.55 8.65 2.29
N THR A 99 -5.46 9.38 2.50
CA THR A 99 -5.16 10.12 3.72
C THR A 99 -4.72 11.53 3.32
N SER A 100 -4.98 12.51 4.17
CA SER A 100 -4.56 13.89 3.95
C SER A 100 -3.92 14.44 5.21
N ASN A 101 -2.69 14.93 5.09
CA ASN A 101 -1.96 15.56 6.19
C ASN A 101 -1.16 16.75 5.65
N GLU A 102 -1.18 17.88 6.35
CA GLU A 102 -0.44 19.10 6.00
C GLU A 102 -0.58 19.51 4.51
N GLY A 103 -1.79 19.42 3.95
CA GLY A 103 -2.08 19.77 2.56
C GLY A 103 -1.64 18.74 1.50
N VAL A 104 -1.01 17.63 1.90
CA VAL A 104 -0.65 16.52 1.02
C VAL A 104 -1.70 15.42 1.11
N ARG A 105 -2.24 15.02 -0.05
CA ARG A 105 -3.14 13.86 -0.17
C ARG A 105 -2.41 12.71 -0.84
N ALA A 106 -2.35 11.56 -0.19
CA ALA A 106 -1.71 10.35 -0.68
C ALA A 106 -2.65 9.14 -0.56
N PHE A 107 -2.33 8.07 -1.29
CA PHE A 107 -3.08 6.83 -1.28
C PHE A 107 -2.25 5.71 -0.66
N ALA A 108 -2.64 5.28 0.54
CA ALA A 108 -2.07 4.15 1.26
C ALA A 108 -2.57 2.84 0.65
N LEU A 109 -1.69 2.18 -0.10
CA LEU A 109 -2.02 0.97 -0.86
C LEU A 109 -2.17 -0.25 0.06
N GLN A 110 -3.27 -0.99 -0.10
CA GLN A 110 -3.51 -2.22 0.66
C GLN A 110 -3.58 -3.45 -0.23
N ARG A 111 -4.25 -3.36 -1.38
CA ARG A 111 -4.41 -4.48 -2.31
C ARG A 111 -4.35 -4.03 -3.75
N ILE A 112 -3.88 -4.94 -4.61
CA ILE A 112 -3.79 -4.77 -6.06
C ILE A 112 -4.49 -5.96 -6.72
N LYS A 113 -5.30 -5.72 -7.73
CA LYS A 113 -5.93 -6.74 -8.57
C LYS A 113 -5.54 -6.50 -10.03
N PRO A 114 -4.74 -7.40 -10.64
CA PRO A 114 -4.48 -7.34 -12.07
C PRO A 114 -5.74 -7.69 -12.86
N PRO A 115 -5.82 -7.33 -14.15
CA PRO A 115 -6.99 -7.62 -14.99
C PRO A 115 -7.25 -9.12 -15.06
N GLY A 116 -8.47 -9.53 -14.70
CA GLY A 116 -8.87 -10.94 -14.67
C GLY A 116 -8.18 -11.82 -13.61
N GLY A 117 -7.37 -11.24 -12.72
CA GLY A 117 -6.73 -11.96 -11.62
C GLY A 117 -7.39 -11.73 -10.28
N GLU A 118 -6.78 -12.28 -9.23
CA GLU A 118 -7.23 -12.16 -7.83
C GLU A 118 -6.63 -10.95 -7.11
N TRP A 119 -7.20 -10.59 -5.97
CA TRP A 119 -6.61 -9.58 -5.08
C TRP A 119 -5.30 -10.07 -4.48
N ILE A 120 -4.28 -9.22 -4.55
CA ILE A 120 -2.94 -9.43 -4.00
C ILE A 120 -2.72 -8.40 -2.91
N ALA A 121 -2.31 -8.84 -1.72
CA ALA A 121 -1.95 -7.94 -0.63
C ALA A 121 -0.67 -7.15 -0.96
N ALA A 122 -0.69 -5.85 -0.69
CA ALA A 122 0.47 -4.97 -0.78
C ALA A 122 1.35 -5.12 0.47
N ASN A 123 2.00 -6.28 0.58
CA ASN A 123 2.93 -6.66 1.65
C ASN A 123 4.27 -7.17 1.11
N GLY A 124 4.68 -6.72 -0.08
CA GLY A 124 5.86 -7.20 -0.80
C GLY A 124 7.15 -7.08 0.00
N PHE A 125 7.30 -6.02 0.80
CA PHE A 125 8.45 -5.88 1.70
C PHE A 125 8.56 -7.08 2.67
N VAL A 126 7.48 -7.40 3.38
CA VAL A 126 7.47 -8.46 4.39
C VAL A 126 7.69 -9.82 3.74
N ARG A 127 7.09 -10.07 2.57
CA ARG A 127 7.32 -11.33 1.82
C ARG A 127 8.80 -11.52 1.45
N ASP A 128 9.44 -10.45 0.97
CA ASP A 128 10.87 -10.51 0.64
C ASP A 128 11.73 -10.66 1.88
N TRP A 129 11.38 -9.98 2.97
CA TRP A 129 12.09 -10.10 4.24
C TRP A 129 12.03 -11.54 4.77
N VAL A 130 10.84 -12.14 4.80
CA VAL A 130 10.62 -13.55 5.19
C VAL A 130 11.51 -14.48 4.36
N LYS A 131 11.56 -14.28 3.04
CA LYS A 131 12.39 -15.07 2.14
C LYS A 131 13.88 -14.89 2.40
N ALA A 132 14.33 -13.65 2.61
CA ALA A 132 15.74 -13.33 2.82
C ALA A 132 16.27 -13.85 4.16
N HIS A 133 15.40 -13.94 5.18
CA HIS A 133 15.77 -14.37 6.53
C HIS A 133 15.32 -15.79 6.87
N ASN A 134 14.65 -16.48 5.95
CA ASN A 134 14.04 -17.79 6.16
C ASN A 134 13.19 -17.85 7.46
N SER A 135 12.36 -16.83 7.66
CA SER A 135 11.64 -16.58 8.93
C SER A 135 10.13 -16.76 8.79
N SER A 136 9.47 -17.26 9.85
CA SER A 136 8.01 -17.28 9.97
C SER A 136 7.41 -15.98 10.51
N GLU A 137 8.25 -15.07 11.02
CA GLU A 137 7.84 -13.92 11.84
C GLU A 137 7.46 -12.69 10.99
N ALA A 138 6.53 -12.87 10.05
CA ALA A 138 6.15 -11.85 9.08
C ALA A 138 5.52 -10.59 9.73
N GLU A 139 4.59 -10.78 10.66
CA GLU A 139 3.81 -9.70 11.26
C GLU A 139 4.67 -8.79 12.15
N GLU A 140 5.66 -9.38 12.82
CA GLU A 140 6.57 -8.69 13.73
C GLU A 140 8.00 -8.63 13.18
N TRP A 141 8.18 -8.65 11.86
CA TRP A 141 9.50 -8.73 11.21
C TRP A 141 10.55 -7.78 11.84
N TYR A 142 10.15 -6.56 12.20
CA TYR A 142 10.99 -5.53 12.79
C TYR A 142 11.55 -5.90 14.16
N ARG A 143 10.86 -6.77 14.91
CA ARG A 143 11.34 -7.35 16.17
C ARG A 143 12.37 -8.45 15.95
N HIS A 144 12.37 -9.08 14.79
CA HIS A 144 13.20 -10.24 14.47
C HIS A 144 14.32 -9.92 13.47
N ASP A 145 14.36 -8.69 12.94
CA ASP A 145 15.40 -8.22 12.04
C ASP A 145 16.68 -7.90 12.81
N GLU A 146 17.75 -8.66 12.54
CA GLU A 146 19.03 -8.52 13.24
C GLU A 146 19.66 -7.14 13.06
N ALA A 147 19.48 -6.52 11.88
CA ALA A 147 20.02 -5.18 11.62
C ALA A 147 19.28 -4.10 12.41
N ALA A 148 17.95 -4.19 12.50
CA ALA A 148 17.14 -3.31 13.34
C ALA A 148 17.52 -3.47 14.82
N GLN A 149 17.64 -4.70 15.31
CA GLN A 149 18.06 -4.97 16.69
C GLN A 149 19.47 -4.43 16.99
N ALA A 150 20.42 -4.61 16.07
CA ALA A 150 21.79 -4.11 16.22
C ALA A 150 21.83 -2.57 16.29
N ARG A 151 21.03 -1.89 15.46
CA ARG A 151 20.87 -0.43 15.51
C ARG A 151 20.28 0.02 16.83
N ILE A 152 19.18 -0.59 17.27
CA ILE A 152 18.54 -0.24 18.55
C ILE A 152 19.50 -0.44 19.73
N LYS A 153 20.29 -1.51 19.74
CA LYS A 153 21.29 -1.75 20.78
C LYS A 153 22.36 -0.65 20.82
N THR A 154 22.74 -0.12 19.67
CA THR A 154 23.82 0.88 19.53
C THR A 154 23.31 2.30 19.75
N GLU A 155 22.16 2.62 19.19
CA GLU A 155 21.63 3.97 19.05
C GLU A 155 20.44 4.23 20.00
N GLY A 156 19.94 3.22 20.71
CA GLY A 156 18.67 3.30 21.45
C GLY A 156 17.46 3.27 20.52
N LYS A 157 16.26 3.14 21.10
CA LYS A 157 15.00 3.05 20.33
C LYS A 157 14.70 4.34 19.56
N LEU A 158 15.13 5.47 20.10
CA LEU A 158 14.90 6.80 19.55
C LEU A 158 16.10 7.36 18.77
N GLY A 159 17.20 6.60 18.68
CA GLY A 159 18.45 7.12 18.10
C GLY A 159 19.20 8.12 18.99
N LEU A 160 18.83 8.21 20.29
CA LEU A 160 19.40 9.17 21.27
C LEU A 160 20.40 8.51 22.25
N GLY A 161 20.77 7.26 21.99
CA GLY A 161 21.63 6.43 22.83
C GLY A 161 20.87 5.35 23.62
N PRO A 162 21.58 4.31 24.11
CA PRO A 162 20.98 3.09 24.67
C PRO A 162 20.26 3.24 26.02
N GLY A 163 20.24 4.44 26.62
CA GLY A 163 19.62 4.73 27.92
C GLY A 163 18.38 5.64 27.86
N GLN A 164 17.88 5.94 26.66
CA GLN A 164 16.73 6.81 26.40
C GLN A 164 15.60 6.02 25.74
#